data_AF-A0A6G7LYQ5-F1
#
_entry.id   AF-A0A6G7LYQ5-F1
#
_cell.length_a   1.000
_cell.length_b   1.000
_cell.length_c   1.000
_cell.angle_alpha   90.00
_cell.angle_beta   90.00
_cell.angle_gamma   90.00
#
_symmetry.space_group_name_H-M   'P 1'
#
loop_
_entity.id
_entity.type
_entity.pdbx_description
1 polymer ?
#
loop_
_entity_poly.entity_id
_entity_poly.type
_entity_poly.pdbx_seq_one_letter_code
_entity_poly.pdbx_strand_id
1 'polypeptide(L)'
;MQSPCVARCGLNEDDFCMGCLRHIDEIVNWSRCPDKDKRAIIAKLPERKRAFSGMENSGIISRAKYLEAEARLGHSDKSKTSKKE
;
A
#
# COMPACT_ATOMS: atom_id res chain seq x y z
N MET A 1 14.69 2.47 -5.42
CA MET A 1 13.81 3.56 -4.93
C MET A 1 13.42 3.25 -3.49
N GLN A 2 13.66 4.18 -2.55
CA GLN A 2 13.35 3.96 -1.13
C GLN A 2 11.84 3.83 -0.96
N SER A 3 11.36 2.73 -0.35
CA SER A 3 9.94 2.61 -0.02
C SER A 3 9.65 3.57 1.13
N PRO A 4 8.64 4.46 1.02
CA PRO A 4 8.22 5.36 2.11
C PRO A 4 7.50 4.60 3.25
N CYS A 5 7.73 3.30 3.36
CA CYS A 5 7.11 2.44 4.36
C CYS A 5 7.83 2.62 5.70
N VAL A 6 7.08 3.04 6.72
CA VAL A 6 7.54 3.17 8.11
C VAL A 6 7.32 1.89 8.92
N ALA A 7 7.06 0.76 8.25
CA ALA A 7 6.69 -0.53 8.86
C ALA A 7 5.51 -0.46 9.86
N ARG A 8 4.69 0.60 9.79
CA ARG A 8 3.44 0.76 10.55
C ARG A 8 2.28 0.73 9.58
N CYS A 9 1.80 -0.47 9.32
CA CYS A 9 0.71 -0.70 8.38
C CYS A 9 -0.62 -0.58 9.10
N GLY A 10 -1.44 0.40 8.72
CA GLY A 10 -2.83 0.43 9.15
C GLY A 10 -3.75 1.17 8.21
N LEU A 11 -4.84 0.53 7.81
CA LEU A 11 -5.78 1.04 6.82
C LEU A 11 -6.88 1.85 7.50
N ASN A 12 -7.31 2.91 6.83
CA ASN A 12 -8.59 3.56 7.11
C ASN A 12 -9.73 2.89 6.33
N GLU A 13 -10.93 3.47 6.42
CA GLU A 13 -12.14 3.01 5.71
C GLU A 13 -11.99 3.08 4.19
N ASP A 14 -11.18 4.00 3.68
CA ASP A 14 -10.87 4.19 2.26
C ASP A 14 -9.68 3.35 1.76
N ASP A 15 -9.27 2.31 2.49
CA ASP A 15 -8.12 1.44 2.13
C ASP A 15 -6.77 2.18 1.96
N PHE A 16 -6.60 3.34 2.60
CA PHE A 16 -5.32 4.06 2.69
C PHE A 16 -4.56 3.67 3.95
N CYS A 17 -3.28 3.35 3.78
CA CYS A 17 -2.39 3.08 4.89
C CYS A 17 -2.04 4.40 5.61
N MET A 18 -2.52 4.60 6.82
CA MET A 18 -2.29 5.77 7.66
C MET A 18 -0.82 5.97 8.06
N GLY A 19 0.04 4.97 7.89
CA GLY A 19 1.48 5.09 8.15
C GLY A 19 2.27 5.62 6.95
N CYS A 20 2.04 5.07 5.76
CA CYS A 20 2.78 5.45 4.54
C CYS A 20 1.95 6.25 3.52
N LEU A 21 0.67 6.48 3.82
CA LEU A 21 -0.31 7.25 3.05
C LEU A 21 -0.48 6.77 1.60
N ARG A 22 -0.27 5.47 1.39
CA ARG A 22 -0.49 4.77 0.12
C ARG A 22 -1.75 3.95 0.21
N HIS A 23 -2.45 3.88 -0.91
CA HIS A 23 -3.58 2.97 -1.07
C HIS A 23 -3.08 1.52 -1.08
N ILE A 24 -3.88 0.59 -0.58
CA ILE A 24 -3.52 -0.83 -0.57
C ILE A 24 -3.20 -1.37 -1.97
N ASP A 25 -3.93 -0.96 -3.00
CA ASP A 25 -3.66 -1.35 -4.39
C ASP A 25 -2.28 -0.86 -4.86
N GLU A 26 -1.84 0.33 -4.44
CA GLU A 26 -0.49 0.86 -4.73
C GLU A 26 0.59 0.07 -3.97
N ILE A 27 0.30 -0.39 -2.75
CA ILE A 27 1.22 -1.18 -1.92
C ILE A 27 1.41 -2.57 -2.54
N VAL A 28 0.31 -3.22 -2.91
CA VAL A 28 0.29 -4.53 -3.59
C VAL A 28 1.05 -4.45 -4.91
N ASN A 29 0.79 -3.41 -5.71
CA ASN A 29 1.44 -3.25 -7.00
C ASN A 29 2.87 -2.67 -6.90
N TRP A 30 3.33 -2.22 -5.72
CA TRP A 30 4.61 -1.50 -5.57
C TRP A 30 5.82 -2.25 -6.12
N SER A 31 5.90 -3.56 -5.90
CA SER A 31 7.01 -4.38 -6.39
C SER A 31 7.00 -4.54 -7.91
N ARG A 32 5.84 -4.39 -8.56
CA ARG A 32 5.63 -4.55 -10.01
C ARG A 32 5.57 -3.23 -10.77
N CYS A 33 5.21 -2.13 -10.10
CA CYS A 33 5.18 -0.80 -10.70
C CYS A 33 6.58 -0.35 -11.14
N PRO A 34 6.71 0.25 -12.34
CA PRO A 34 7.96 0.88 -12.77
C PRO A 34 8.23 2.16 -11.98
N ASP A 35 9.48 2.61 -11.98
CA ASP A 35 9.93 3.77 -11.17
C ASP A 35 9.21 5.09 -11.51
N LYS A 36 8.62 5.21 -12.70
CA LYS A 36 7.78 6.38 -13.05
C LYS A 36 6.52 6.45 -12.18
N ASP A 37 5.84 5.32 -11.99
CA ASP A 37 4.59 5.24 -11.24
C ASP A 37 4.90 5.36 -9.75
N LYS A 38 5.99 4.74 -9.29
CA LYS A 38 6.50 4.91 -7.92
C LYS A 38 6.75 6.39 -7.59
N ARG A 39 7.35 7.15 -8.51
CA ARG A 39 7.59 8.59 -8.35
C ARG A 39 6.27 9.37 -8.28
N ALA A 40 5.31 9.05 -9.13
CA ALA A 40 3.99 9.68 -9.10
C ALA A 40 3.27 9.44 -7.76
N ILE A 41 3.36 8.22 -7.22
CA ILE A 41 2.79 7.88 -5.91
C ILE A 41 3.48 8.68 -4.80
N ILE A 42 4.82 8.71 -4.78
CA ILE A 42 5.60 9.45 -3.78
C ILE A 42 5.27 10.94 -3.83
N ALA A 43 5.10 11.52 -5.02
CA ALA A 43 4.74 12.92 -5.20
C ALA A 43 3.36 13.27 -4.59
N LYS A 44 2.44 12.31 -4.53
CA LYS A 44 1.11 12.48 -3.92
C LYS A 44 1.08 12.31 -2.39
N LEU A 45 2.08 11.65 -1.81
CA LEU A 45 2.17 11.45 -0.35
C LEU A 45 2.11 12.71 0.49
N PRO A 46 2.84 13.81 0.19
CA PRO A 46 2.75 15.03 0.98
C PRO A 46 1.36 15.66 0.95
N GLU A 47 0.65 15.58 -0.17
CA GLU A 47 -0.73 16.05 -0.31
C GLU A 47 -1.68 15.19 0.53
N ARG A 48 -1.58 13.86 0.42
CA ARG A 48 -2.33 12.93 1.25
C ARG A 48 -2.04 13.13 2.73
N LYS A 49 -0.79 13.41 3.11
CA LYS A 49 -0.41 13.67 4.51
C LYS A 49 -1.13 14.88 5.08
N ARG A 50 -1.34 15.91 4.28
CA ARG A 50 -2.11 17.10 4.67
C ARG A 50 -3.60 16.77 4.80
N ALA A 51 -4.15 16.03 3.85
CA ALA A 51 -5.56 15.60 3.88
C ALA A 51 -5.89 14.69 5.07
N PHE A 52 -4.97 13.79 5.41
CA PHE A 52 -5.11 12.78 6.46
C PHE A 52 -4.43 13.17 7.79
N SER A 53 -4.05 14.43 7.96
CA SER A 53 -3.35 14.97 9.13
C SER A 53 -4.24 14.90 10.37
N GLY A 54 -4.32 13.73 11.01
CA GLY A 54 -5.08 13.50 12.23
C GLY A 54 -5.87 12.20 12.30
N MET A 55 -5.84 11.34 11.28
CA MET A 55 -6.51 10.03 11.40
C MET A 55 -5.61 8.98 12.07
N GLU A 56 -6.25 8.09 12.82
CA GLU A 56 -5.57 7.10 13.66
C GLU A 56 -5.12 5.87 12.85
N ASN A 57 -3.94 5.33 13.17
CA ASN A 57 -3.41 4.11 12.57
C ASN A 57 -3.87 2.90 13.41
N SER A 58 -5.15 2.54 13.31
CA SER A 58 -5.76 1.53 14.19
C SER A 58 -5.94 0.16 13.52
N GLY A 59 -6.02 0.13 12.18
CA GLY A 59 -6.14 -1.14 11.44
C GLY A 59 -4.80 -1.86 11.29
N ILE A 60 -4.79 -3.19 11.17
CA ILE A 60 -3.66 -3.93 10.59
C ILE A 60 -4.08 -4.31 9.18
N ILE A 61 -3.17 -4.19 8.19
CA ILE A 61 -3.42 -4.75 6.85
C ILE A 61 -3.49 -6.27 6.99
N SER A 62 -4.70 -6.80 7.04
CA SER A 62 -4.92 -8.25 7.06
C SER A 62 -4.56 -8.84 5.71
N ARG A 63 -4.15 -10.11 5.71
CA ARG A 63 -3.87 -10.84 4.47
C ARG A 63 -5.09 -10.88 3.55
N ALA A 64 -6.30 -10.91 4.10
CA ALA A 64 -7.54 -10.86 3.34
C ALA A 64 -7.64 -9.56 2.51
N LYS A 65 -7.38 -8.40 3.14
CA LYS A 65 -7.42 -7.12 2.43
C LYS A 65 -6.38 -7.02 1.32
N TYR A 66 -5.19 -7.56 1.55
CA TYR A 66 -4.17 -7.64 0.52
C TYR A 66 -4.63 -8.45 -0.69
N LEU A 67 -5.27 -9.61 -0.46
CA LEU A 67 -5.83 -10.46 -1.52
C LEU A 67 -7.00 -9.79 -2.26
N GLU A 68 -7.86 -9.05 -1.54
CA GLU A 68 -8.94 -8.28 -2.16
C GLU A 68 -8.40 -7.23 -3.13
N ALA A 69 -7.35 -6.51 -2.73
CA ALA A 69 -6.69 -5.52 -3.58
C ALA A 69 -5.99 -6.16 -4.79
N GLU A 70 -5.35 -7.34 -4.62
CA GLU A 70 -4.84 -8.12 -5.75
C GLU A 70 -5.94 -8.51 -6.75
N ALA A 71 -7.11 -8.92 -6.23
CA ALA A 71 -8.26 -9.25 -7.06
C ALA A 71 -8.82 -8.03 -7.80
N ARG A 72 -8.89 -6.86 -7.14
CA ARG A 72 -9.31 -5.58 -7.76
C ARG A 72 -8.41 -5.17 -8.92
N LEU A 73 -7.10 -5.37 -8.77
CA LEU A 73 -6.14 -5.09 -9.84
C LEU A 73 -6.24 -6.09 -11.01
N GLY A 74 -7.00 -7.19 -10.88
CA GLY A 74 -7.19 -8.16 -11.95
C GLY A 74 -5.93 -8.94 -12.30
N HIS A 75 -4.93 -8.96 -11.42
CA HIS A 75 -3.66 -9.64 -11.68
C HIS A 75 -3.76 -11.13 -11.39
N SER A 76 -3.98 -11.91 -12.46
CA SER A 76 -3.59 -13.31 -12.50
C SER A 76 -2.07 -13.42 -12.41
N ASP A 77 -1.51 -13.57 -11.21
CA ASP A 77 -0.15 -14.10 -11.10
C ASP A 77 -0.01 -15.01 -9.87
N LYS A 78 -0.13 -16.30 -10.16
CA LYS A 78 0.30 -17.39 -9.29
C LYS A 78 1.82 -17.37 -9.17
N SER A 79 2.43 -16.53 -8.34
CA SER A 79 3.84 -16.71 -7.95
C SER A 79 4.31 -15.77 -6.84
N LYS A 80 4.21 -16.27 -5.60
CA LYS A 80 5.35 -16.59 -4.70
C LYS A 80 4.93 -16.48 -3.24
N THR A 81 4.40 -17.59 -2.73
CA THR A 81 4.79 -18.00 -1.39
C THR A 81 6.28 -18.34 -1.48
N SER A 82 7.16 -17.49 -0.97
CA SER A 82 8.54 -17.86 -0.66
C SER A 82 8.69 -17.80 0.85
N LYS A 83 8.30 -18.92 1.45
CA LYS A 83 9.07 -19.70 2.42
C LYS A 83 9.98 -18.92 3.39
N LYS A 84 9.70 -19.06 4.68
CA LYS A 84 10.69 -19.03 5.77
C LYS A 84 10.14 -19.96 6.86
N GLU A 85 10.43 -21.26 6.73
CA GLU A 85 11.51 -21.98 7.47
C GLU A 85 11.48 -21.68 8.96
#